data_AF-A0A7S1KIG1-F1
#
_entry.id   AF-A0A7S1KIG1-F1
#
_cell.length_a   1.000
_cell.length_b   1.000
_cell.length_c   1.000
_cell.angle_alpha   90.00
_cell.angle_beta   90.00
_cell.angle_gamma   90.00
#
_symmetry.space_group_name_H-M   'P 1'
#
loop_
_entity.id
_entity.type
_entity.pdbx_description
1 polymer ?
#
loop_
_entity_poly.entity_id
_entity_poly.type
_entity_poly.pdbx_seq_one_letter_code
_entity_poly.pdbx_strand_id
1 'polypeptide(L)'
;QFISSSRSLRRVEGTFRGEDWAGVFDRVPVAPAGQQGGPLAQLESIGTIVVDDNDAAGIHRLQAVLVARGCRRSLKELHSSEFYRIGRPTLPLLLALDQLVGACCRQDAP
;
A
#
# COMPACT_ATOMS: atom_id res chain seq x y z
N GLN A 1 -14.39 -4.68 -19.33
CA GLN A 1 -13.94 -5.32 -18.08
C GLN A 1 -13.10 -4.27 -17.33
N PHE A 2 -13.45 -3.88 -16.11
CA PHE A 2 -12.74 -2.81 -15.39
C PHE A 2 -11.51 -3.36 -14.66
N ILE A 3 -10.40 -2.60 -14.67
CA ILE A 3 -9.16 -2.95 -13.97
C ILE A 3 -9.40 -3.23 -12.48
N SER A 4 -10.35 -2.52 -11.86
CA SER A 4 -10.72 -2.69 -10.44
C SER A 4 -11.33 -4.05 -10.09
N SER A 5 -11.79 -4.82 -11.09
CA SER A 5 -12.31 -6.18 -10.92
C SER A 5 -11.30 -7.28 -11.27
N SER A 6 -10.10 -6.91 -11.71
CA SER A 6 -9.06 -7.86 -12.09
C SER A 6 -8.46 -8.53 -10.86
N ARG A 7 -8.42 -9.87 -10.88
CA ARG A 7 -7.70 -10.68 -9.89
C ARG A 7 -6.22 -10.92 -10.27
N SER A 8 -5.82 -10.41 -11.42
CA SER A 8 -4.47 -10.56 -11.99
C SER A 8 -3.70 -9.25 -11.98
N LEU A 9 -4.15 -8.26 -11.21
CA LEU A 9 -3.46 -6.98 -11.10
C LEU A 9 -2.14 -7.19 -10.36
N ARG A 10 -1.03 -6.91 -11.06
CA ARG A 10 0.32 -7.10 -10.53
C ARG A 10 1.06 -5.80 -10.26
N ARG A 11 0.83 -4.77 -11.07
CA ARG A 11 1.49 -3.48 -10.92
C ARG A 11 0.50 -2.36 -11.16
N VAL A 12 0.61 -1.30 -10.36
CA VAL A 12 -0.10 -0.05 -10.58
C VAL A 12 0.92 1.07 -10.46
N GLU A 13 1.19 1.75 -11.57
CA GLU A 13 2.13 2.87 -11.61
C GLU A 13 1.43 4.19 -11.27
N GLY A 14 2.18 5.17 -10.79
CA GLY A 14 1.68 6.49 -10.42
C GLY A 14 2.47 7.10 -9.26
N THR A 15 2.17 8.35 -8.94
CA THR A 15 2.81 9.06 -7.82
C THR A 15 1.73 9.79 -7.04
N PHE A 16 1.44 9.31 -5.82
CA PHE A 16 0.33 9.81 -5.00
C PHE A 16 0.71 9.79 -3.52
N ARG A 17 -0.01 10.56 -2.69
CA ARG A 17 0.10 10.43 -1.23
C ARG A 17 -0.57 9.14 -0.75
N GLY A 18 -0.27 8.72 0.47
CA GLY A 18 -0.84 7.50 1.06
C GLY A 18 -2.38 7.48 1.02
N GLU A 19 -3.01 8.59 1.38
CA GLU A 19 -4.47 8.74 1.38
C GLU A 19 -5.09 8.61 -0.03
N ASP A 20 -4.44 9.20 -1.02
CA ASP A 20 -4.89 9.15 -2.42
C ASP A 20 -4.74 7.74 -2.99
N TRP A 21 -3.62 7.07 -2.71
CA TRP A 21 -3.43 5.65 -3.02
C TRP A 21 -4.50 4.78 -2.37
N ALA A 22 -4.85 5.06 -1.10
CA ALA A 22 -5.92 4.36 -0.41
C ALA A 22 -7.24 4.53 -1.18
N GLY A 23 -7.56 5.73 -1.65
CA GLY A 23 -8.73 6.02 -2.48
C GLY A 23 -8.74 5.30 -3.84
N VAL A 24 -7.59 5.12 -4.48
CA VAL A 24 -7.45 4.33 -5.72
C VAL A 24 -7.84 2.87 -5.46
N PHE A 25 -7.25 2.26 -4.44
CA PHE A 25 -7.52 0.86 -4.12
C PHE A 25 -8.88 0.66 -3.47
N ASP A 26 -9.49 1.68 -2.88
CA ASP A 26 -10.81 1.55 -2.25
C ASP A 26 -11.89 1.06 -3.24
N ARG A 27 -11.71 1.40 -4.52
CA ARG A 27 -12.56 0.98 -5.64
C ARG A 27 -12.43 -0.49 -6.02
N VAL A 28 -11.41 -1.18 -5.49
CA VAL A 28 -11.23 -2.63 -5.65
C VAL A 28 -12.07 -3.35 -4.58
N PRO A 29 -12.81 -4.42 -4.94
CA PRO A 29 -13.63 -5.16 -3.98
C PRO A 29 -12.80 -5.74 -2.81
N VAL A 30 -13.39 -5.72 -1.62
CA VAL A 30 -12.82 -6.37 -0.43
C VAL A 30 -12.78 -7.90 -0.63
N ALA A 31 -11.76 -8.54 -0.08
CA ALA A 31 -11.65 -10.00 -0.09
C ALA A 31 -12.77 -10.61 0.78
N PRO A 32 -13.58 -11.55 0.27
CA PRO A 32 -14.59 -12.22 1.08
C PRO A 32 -13.95 -12.93 2.28
N ALA A 33 -14.58 -12.81 3.46
CA ALA A 33 -14.12 -13.51 4.66
C ALA A 33 -14.04 -15.03 4.41
N GLY A 34 -12.93 -15.65 4.79
CA GLY A 34 -12.69 -17.09 4.64
C GLY A 34 -12.11 -17.55 3.29
N GLN A 35 -11.95 -16.66 2.30
CA GLN A 35 -11.30 -17.00 1.03
C GLN A 35 -9.78 -16.77 1.14
N GLN A 36 -8.97 -17.77 0.75
CA GLN A 36 -7.52 -17.61 0.65
C GLN A 36 -7.19 -16.74 -0.58
N GLY A 37 -7.06 -15.44 -0.34
CA GLY A 37 -6.69 -14.45 -1.35
C GLY A 37 -7.81 -13.45 -1.63
N GLY A 38 -7.41 -12.26 -2.08
CA GLY A 38 -8.30 -11.20 -2.53
C GLY A 38 -7.86 -10.66 -3.89
N PRO A 39 -8.58 -9.67 -4.45
CA PRO A 39 -8.27 -9.13 -5.77
C PRO A 39 -6.84 -8.59 -5.92
N LEU A 40 -6.20 -8.19 -4.82
CA LEU A 40 -4.82 -7.69 -4.79
C LEU A 40 -3.80 -8.73 -4.28
N ALA A 41 -4.16 -10.00 -4.17
CA ALA A 41 -3.24 -11.04 -3.69
C ALA A 41 -2.02 -11.26 -4.60
N GLN A 42 -2.09 -10.86 -5.88
CA GLN A 42 -0.98 -10.90 -6.82
C GLN A 42 -0.32 -9.54 -7.04
N LEU A 43 -0.68 -8.52 -6.27
CA LEU A 43 -0.10 -7.19 -6.41
C LEU A 43 1.38 -7.25 -5.98
N GLU A 44 2.26 -6.99 -6.92
CA GLU A 44 3.71 -7.05 -6.75
C GLU A 44 4.34 -5.67 -6.57
N SER A 45 3.72 -4.61 -7.10
CA SER A 45 4.25 -3.25 -7.01
C SER A 45 3.13 -2.22 -7.05
N ILE A 46 3.33 -1.15 -6.30
CA ILE A 46 2.57 0.09 -6.43
C ILE A 46 3.57 1.20 -6.73
N GLY A 47 3.12 2.23 -7.44
CA GLY A 47 3.94 3.38 -7.74
C GLY A 47 4.35 4.16 -6.49
N THR A 48 4.98 5.30 -6.70
CA THR A 48 5.60 6.07 -5.63
C THR A 48 4.57 6.61 -4.64
N ILE A 49 4.83 6.39 -3.36
CA ILE A 49 4.16 7.04 -2.26
C ILE A 49 4.89 8.34 -1.95
N VAL A 50 4.22 9.46 -2.14
CA VAL A 50 4.69 10.76 -1.65
C VAL A 50 4.42 10.83 -0.16
N VAL A 51 5.47 11.11 0.63
CA VAL A 51 5.36 11.16 2.09
C VAL A 51 5.64 12.55 2.65
N ASP A 52 4.75 12.98 3.55
CA ASP A 52 4.84 14.20 4.36
C ASP A 52 4.84 13.89 5.87
N ASP A 53 5.38 14.80 6.68
CA ASP A 53 5.51 14.61 8.14
C ASP A 53 4.18 14.36 8.85
N ASN A 54 3.06 14.79 8.25
CA ASN A 54 1.70 14.58 8.75
C ASN A 54 0.93 13.42 8.06
N ASP A 55 1.56 12.65 7.17
CA ASP A 55 0.85 11.65 6.34
C ASP A 55 0.69 10.26 6.99
N ALA A 56 1.12 10.07 8.24
CA ALA A 56 1.07 8.76 8.91
C ALA A 56 -0.34 8.10 8.88
N ALA A 57 -1.40 8.90 9.05
CA ALA A 57 -2.78 8.41 8.98
C ALA A 57 -3.14 7.87 7.58
N GLY A 58 -2.69 8.56 6.52
CA GLY A 58 -2.90 8.12 5.14
C GLY A 58 -2.17 6.82 4.82
N ILE A 59 -0.96 6.64 5.38
CA ILE A 59 -0.21 5.38 5.27
C ILE A 59 -0.92 4.22 5.97
N HIS A 60 -1.42 4.44 7.19
CA HIS A 60 -2.22 3.42 7.89
C HIS A 60 -3.50 3.06 7.14
N ARG A 61 -4.19 4.05 6.54
CA ARG A 61 -5.37 3.80 5.73
C ARG A 61 -5.02 2.98 4.49
N LEU A 62 -3.94 3.33 3.80
CA LEU A 62 -3.43 2.58 2.65
C LEU A 62 -3.16 1.11 3.01
N GLN A 63 -2.44 0.88 4.12
CA GLN A 63 -2.18 -0.47 4.64
C GLN A 63 -3.49 -1.24 4.86
N ALA A 64 -4.45 -0.65 5.58
CA ALA A 64 -5.73 -1.29 5.88
C ALA A 64 -6.49 -1.66 4.60
N VAL A 65 -6.52 -0.75 3.62
CA VAL A 65 -7.17 -0.96 2.33
C VAL A 65 -6.53 -2.12 1.58
N LEU A 66 -5.20 -2.14 1.45
CA LEU A 66 -4.46 -3.20 0.77
C LEU A 66 -4.68 -4.57 1.43
N VAL A 67 -4.57 -4.65 2.76
CA VAL A 67 -4.76 -5.89 3.52
C VAL A 67 -6.20 -6.41 3.40
N ALA A 68 -7.19 -5.53 3.44
CA ALA A 68 -8.60 -5.89 3.26
C ALA A 68 -8.88 -6.44 1.85
N ARG A 69 -8.10 -6.03 0.85
CA ARG A 69 -8.19 -6.50 -0.54
C ARG A 69 -7.28 -7.69 -0.85
N GLY A 70 -6.65 -8.23 0.18
CA GLY A 70 -5.87 -9.46 0.11
C GLY A 70 -4.41 -9.27 -0.30
N CYS A 71 -3.91 -8.03 -0.38
CA CYS A 71 -2.48 -7.77 -0.49
C CYS A 71 -1.82 -8.08 0.87
N ARG A 72 -1.24 -9.27 0.99
CA ARG A 72 -0.55 -9.75 2.19
C ARG A 72 0.72 -10.44 1.75
N ARG A 73 1.87 -9.82 2.04
CA ARG A 73 3.21 -10.30 1.63
C ARG A 73 3.32 -10.59 0.12
N SER A 74 2.70 -9.76 -0.71
CA SER A 74 2.74 -9.91 -2.17
C SER A 74 3.63 -8.87 -2.84
N LEU A 75 3.75 -7.68 -2.26
CA LEU A 75 4.58 -6.60 -2.80
C LEU A 75 6.05 -7.00 -2.75
N LYS A 76 6.74 -6.77 -3.85
CA LYS A 76 8.19 -6.99 -4.02
C LYS A 76 8.98 -5.71 -3.82
N GLU A 77 8.35 -4.57 -3.97
CA GLU A 77 8.97 -3.25 -3.85
C GLU A 77 7.92 -2.25 -3.37
N LEU A 78 8.37 -1.24 -2.65
CA LEU A 78 7.59 -0.08 -2.24
C LEU A 78 8.46 1.15 -2.43
N HIS A 79 8.05 2.03 -3.34
CA HIS A 79 8.78 3.26 -3.62
C HIS A 79 8.20 4.40 -2.80
N SER A 80 9.03 5.11 -2.04
CA SER A 80 8.64 6.34 -1.35
C SER A 80 9.52 7.50 -1.79
N SER A 81 8.90 8.65 -2.08
CA SER A 81 9.62 9.90 -2.30
C SER A 81 9.43 10.83 -1.12
N GLU A 82 10.54 11.22 -0.49
CA GLU A 82 10.54 12.13 0.65
C GLU A 82 10.62 13.60 0.20
N PHE A 83 9.97 14.48 0.97
CA PHE A 83 10.11 15.93 0.84
C PHE A 83 10.90 16.60 1.99
N TYR A 84 11.48 15.86 2.95
CA TYR A 84 11.93 16.46 4.22
C TYR A 84 13.22 15.88 4.85
N ARG A 85 13.73 16.59 5.88
CA ARG A 85 14.86 16.17 6.73
C ARG A 85 14.35 15.28 7.88
N ILE A 86 15.03 14.17 8.13
CA ILE A 86 14.75 13.23 9.23
C ILE A 86 14.71 13.98 10.58
N GLY A 87 13.59 13.88 11.31
CA GLY A 87 13.39 14.57 12.59
C GLY A 87 12.32 13.91 13.47
N ARG A 88 12.09 14.44 14.69
CA ARG A 88 11.04 13.89 15.58
C ARG A 88 9.63 13.84 14.94
N PRO A 89 9.21 14.81 14.12
CA PRO A 89 7.91 14.76 13.44
C PRO A 89 7.78 13.60 12.44
N THR A 90 8.90 13.07 11.92
CA THR A 90 8.87 12.02 10.89
C THR A 90 8.83 10.61 11.49
N LEU A 91 9.02 10.44 12.81
CA LEU A 91 9.00 9.11 13.45
C LEU A 91 7.66 8.38 13.31
N PRO A 92 6.49 9.01 13.52
CA PRO A 92 5.20 8.34 13.29
C PRO A 92 5.02 7.88 11.84
N LEU A 93 5.49 8.69 10.88
CA LEU A 93 5.46 8.33 9.46
C LEU A 93 6.32 7.09 9.17
N LEU A 94 7.56 7.07 9.68
CA LEU A 94 8.47 5.93 9.50
C LEU A 94 7.91 4.64 10.10
N LEU A 95 7.28 4.73 11.28
CA LEU A 95 6.59 3.60 11.90
C LEU A 95 5.39 3.13 11.07
N ALA A 96 4.62 4.05 10.48
CA ALA A 96 3.51 3.69 9.61
C ALA A 96 3.99 2.99 8.33
N LEU A 97 5.10 3.45 7.73
CA LEU A 97 5.73 2.80 6.57
C LEU A 97 6.24 1.41 6.93
N ASP A 98 6.92 1.24 8.06
CA ASP A 98 7.40 -0.06 8.53
C ASP A 98 6.24 -1.06 8.72
N GLN A 99 5.12 -0.62 9.31
CA GLN A 99 3.92 -1.45 9.45
C GLN A 99 3.29 -1.81 8.10
N LEU A 100 3.24 -0.87 7.16
CA LEU A 100 2.79 -1.12 5.79
C LEU A 100 3.66 -2.18 5.11
N VAL A 101 4.99 -2.03 5.19
CA VAL A 101 5.97 -2.98 4.65
C VAL A 101 5.79 -4.35 5.29
N GLY A 102 5.75 -4.44 6.62
CA GLY A 102 5.58 -5.71 7.34
C GLY A 102 4.27 -6.44 7.03
N ALA A 103 3.21 -5.70 6.68
CA ALA A 103 1.93 -6.29 6.31
C ALA A 103 1.85 -6.72 4.83
N CYS A 104 2.38 -5.89 3.92
CA CYS A 104 2.11 -6.02 2.48
C CYS A 104 3.31 -6.53 1.67
N CYS A 105 4.53 -6.25 2.09
CA CYS A 105 5.75 -6.63 1.38
C CYS A 105 6.19 -8.06 1.72
N ARG A 106 6.87 -8.69 0.77
CA ARG A 106 7.58 -9.95 0.98
C ARG A 106 8.75 -9.70 1.92
N GLN A 107 9.11 -10.74 2.69
CA GLN A 107 10.23 -10.65 3.63
C GLN A 107 11.59 -10.49 2.91
N ASP A 108 11.65 -10.84 1.62
CA ASP A 108 12.84 -10.69 0.76
C ASP A 108 12.73 -9.49 -0.20
N ALA A 109 11.78 -8.59 0.02
CA ALA A 109 11.65 -7.36 -0.77
C ALA A 109 12.79 -6.40 -0.41
N PRO A 110 13.58 -5.90 -1.39
CA PRO A 110 14.62 -4.90 -1.16
C PRO A 110 14.06 -3.52 -0.80
#